data_AF-A0A842SXQ4-F1
#
_entry.id   AF-A0A842SXQ4-F1
#
_cell.length_a   1.000
_cell.length_b   1.000
_cell.length_c   1.000
_cell.angle_alpha   90.00
_cell.angle_beta   90.00
_cell.angle_gamma   90.00
#
_symmetry.space_group_name_H-M   'P 1'
#
loop_
_entity.id
_entity.type
_entity.pdbx_description
1 polymer ?
#
loop_
_entity_poly.entity_id
_entity_poly.type
_entity_poly.pdbx_seq_one_letter_code
_entity_poly.pdbx_strand_id
1 'polypeptide(L)' 'MARKVGSEKIRREDGFLYYVGKDGYVWAAPMKHNKRGRKKKVGSEKIDKRSGYMYYLGSDGYVYETKLKNA' A
#
# COMPACT_ATOMS: atom_id res chain seq x y z
N MET A 1 0.89 -4.84 17.19
CA MET A 1 0.65 -3.41 16.97
C MET A 1 1.17 -3.07 15.59
N ALA A 2 0.43 -2.30 14.79
CA ALA A 2 0.92 -1.87 13.48
C ALA A 2 2.00 -0.79 13.66
N ARG A 3 3.07 -0.87 12.87
CA ARG A 3 4.18 0.10 12.91
C ARG A 3 4.20 0.88 11.61
N LYS A 4 4.23 2.21 11.69
CA LYS A 4 4.46 3.07 10.53
C LYS A 4 5.89 2.87 10.03
N VAL A 5 6.03 2.57 8.74
CA VAL A 5 7.32 2.34 8.07
C VAL A 5 7.56 3.28 6.90
N GLY A 6 6.50 3.85 6.32
CA GLY A 6 6.61 4.86 5.27
C GLY A 6 6.64 6.27 5.82
N SER A 7 7.40 7.14 5.17
CA SER A 7 7.47 8.58 5.42
C SER A 7 6.64 9.39 4.42
N GLU A 8 6.36 8.83 3.24
CA GLU A 8 5.57 9.47 2.20
C GLU A 8 4.06 9.38 2.49
N LYS A 9 3.35 10.50 2.35
CA LYS A 9 1.89 10.55 2.51
C LYS A 9 1.20 10.41 1.15
N ILE A 10 0.52 9.30 0.94
CA ILE A 10 -0.23 9.00 -0.29
C ILE A 10 -1.67 9.49 -0.17
N ARG A 11 -2.13 10.26 -1.16
CA ARG A 11 -3.55 10.64 -1.30
C ARG A 11 -4.31 9.54 -2.02
N ARG A 12 -5.45 9.15 -1.45
CA ARG A 12 -6.33 8.13 -2.03
C ARG A 12 -7.33 8.81 -2.95
N GLU A 13 -7.52 8.23 -4.12
CA GLU A 13 -8.53 8.60 -5.11
C GLU A 13 -9.68 7.60 -5.00
N ASP A 14 -10.90 8.09 -5.19
CA ASP A 14 -12.09 7.24 -5.25
C ASP A 14 -11.98 6.21 -6.39
N GLY A 15 -12.53 5.02 -6.15
CA GLY A 15 -12.51 3.93 -7.13
C GLY A 15 -11.15 3.25 -7.34
N PHE A 16 -10.21 3.40 -6.41
CA PHE A 16 -8.94 2.66 -6.42
C PHE A 16 -8.68 1.89 -5.11
N LEU A 17 -8.14 0.68 -5.26
CA LEU A 17 -7.57 -0.12 -4.19
C LEU A 17 -6.07 0.15 -4.09
N TYR A 18 -5.58 0.43 -2.88
CA TYR A 18 -4.18 0.73 -2.60
C TYR A 18 -3.50 -0.44 -1.88
N TYR A 19 -2.31 -0.82 -2.31
CA TYR A 19 -1.54 -1.92 -1.72
C TYR A 19 -0.03 -1.70 -1.91
N VAL A 20 0.78 -2.39 -1.09
CA VAL A 20 2.24 -2.41 -1.24
C VAL A 20 2.63 -3.61 -2.10
N GLY A 21 3.19 -3.34 -3.27
CA GLY A 21 3.60 -4.35 -4.25
C GLY A 21 4.73 -5.28 -3.75
N LYS A 22 5.06 -6.30 -4.55
CA LYS A 22 6.20 -7.18 -4.26
C LYS A 22 7.54 -6.45 -4.45
N ASP A 23 7.55 -5.43 -5.30
CA ASP A 23 8.66 -4.51 -5.58
C ASP A 23 8.92 -3.49 -4.47
N GLY A 24 8.06 -3.44 -3.45
CA GLY A 24 8.18 -2.52 -2.31
C GLY A 24 7.51 -1.17 -2.51
N TYR A 25 6.94 -0.88 -3.68
CA TYR A 25 6.26 0.40 -3.93
C TYR A 25 4.76 0.32 -3.62
N VAL A 26 4.14 1.47 -3.36
CA VAL A 26 2.67 1.57 -3.27
C VAL A 26 2.07 1.64 -4.66
N TRP A 27 1.01 0.86 -4.88
CA TRP A 27 0.28 0.77 -6.13
C TRP A 27 -1.21 1.04 -5.91
N ALA A 28 -1.84 1.68 -6.89
CA ALA A 28 -3.28 1.82 -7.01
C ALA A 28 -3.76 0.92 -8.15
N ALA A 29 -4.78 0.11 -7.90
CA ALA A 29 -5.49 -0.66 -8.91
C ALA A 29 -6.96 -0.22 -8.98
N PRO A 30 -7.54 -0.08 -10.18
CA PRO A 30 -8.95 0.30 -10.32
C PRO A 30 -9.85 -0.76 -9.68
N MET A 31 -10.87 -0.30 -8.95
CA MET A 31 -11.92 -1.17 -8.42
C MET A 31 -12.92 -1.55 -9.53
N LYS A 32 -13.75 -2.57 -9.30
CA LYS A 32 -14.72 -3.10 -10.28
C LYS A 32 -15.60 -2.03 -10.95
N HIS A 33 -15.98 -0.97 -10.24
CA HIS A 33 -16.81 0.11 -10.77
C HIS A 33 -16.00 1.17 -11.55
N ASN A 34 -14.68 1.24 -11.38
CA ASN A 34 -13.80 2.15 -12.08
C ASN A 34 -13.29 1.51 -13.39
N LYS A 35 -14.12 1.53 -14.44
CA LYS A 35 -13.82 0.88 -15.73
C LYS A 35 -12.75 1.59 -16.57
N ARG A 36 -12.44 2.86 -16.26
CA ARG A 36 -11.47 3.68 -17.02
C ARG A 36 -10.10 3.77 -16.35
N GLY A 37 -10.04 3.56 -15.04
CA GLY A 37 -8.80 3.58 -14.29
C GLY A 37 -7.82 2.49 -14.74
N ARG A 38 -6.53 2.76 -14.57
CA ARG A 38 -5.45 1.82 -14.84
C ARG A 38 -4.60 1.66 -13.60
N LYS A 39 -3.95 0.49 -13.47
CA LYS A 39 -2.98 0.25 -12.41
C LYS A 39 -1.83 1.26 -12.54
N LYS A 40 -1.50 1.94 -11.45
CA LYS A 40 -0.40 2.94 -11.41
C LYS A 40 0.38 2.82 -10.11
N LYS A 41 1.69 3.06 -10.18
CA LYS A 41 2.53 3.26 -8.99
C LYS A 41 2.17 4.62 -8.40
N VAL A 42 2.02 4.69 -7.07
CA VAL A 42 1.62 5.90 -6.36
C VAL A 42 2.66 6.15 -5.28
N GLY A 43 3.46 7.19 -5.47
CA GLY A 43 4.60 7.51 -4.63
C GLY A 43 5.94 7.03 -5.18
N SER A 44 7.00 7.48 -4.52
CA SER A 44 8.38 7.22 -4.88
C SER A 44 9.13 6.40 -3.82
N GLU A 45 8.60 6.31 -2.60
CA GLU A 45 9.20 5.56 -1.50
C GLU A 45 9.14 4.05 -1.74
N LYS A 46 10.29 3.39 -1.57
CA LYS A 46 10.40 1.93 -1.62
C LYS A 46 10.45 1.38 -0.19
N ILE A 47 9.57 0.44 0.11
CA ILE A 47 9.48 -0.21 1.42
C ILE A 47 10.19 -1.56 1.37
N ASP A 48 11.14 -1.76 2.28
CA ASP A 48 11.84 -3.05 2.45
C ASP A 48 10.97 -4.05 3.19
N LYS A 49 10.31 -4.91 2.41
CA LYS A 49 9.40 -5.92 2.92
C LYS A 49 10.16 -7.09 3.54
N ARG A 50 9.71 -7.54 4.71
CA ARG A 50 10.27 -8.69 5.43
C ARG A 50 9.28 -9.84 5.46
N SER A 51 9.81 -11.07 5.45
CA SER A 51 8.98 -12.26 5.64
C SER A 51 8.27 -12.21 7.00
N GLY A 52 7.04 -12.73 7.04
CA GLY A 52 6.21 -12.75 8.24
C GLY A 52 5.55 -11.42 8.61
N TYR A 53 5.58 -10.43 7.71
CA TYR A 53 4.88 -9.15 7.88
C TYR A 53 3.92 -8.88 6.72
N MET A 54 2.80 -8.25 7.05
CA MET A 54 1.87 -7.67 6.09
C MET A 54 2.11 -6.17 6.01
N TYR A 55 2.13 -5.64 4.78
CA TYR A 55 2.34 -4.23 4.48
C TYR A 55 1.10 -3.65 3.79
N TYR A 56 0.64 -2.49 4.25
CA TYR A 56 -0.57 -1.86 3.73
C TYR A 56 -0.54 -0.34 3.90
N LEU A 57 -1.36 0.34 3.09
CA LEU A 57 -1.56 1.79 3.20
C LEU A 57 -2.66 2.09 4.22
N GLY A 58 -2.32 2.81 5.28
CA GLY A 58 -3.23 3.27 6.33
C GLY A 58 -4.29 4.25 5.82
N SER A 59 -5.32 4.48 6.63
CA SER A 59 -6.35 5.49 6.36
C SER A 59 -5.80 6.92 6.40
N ASP A 60 -4.72 7.14 7.15
CA ASP A 60 -3.98 8.40 7.25
C ASP A 60 -3.02 8.66 6.07
N GLY A 61 -2.89 7.69 5.16
CA GLY A 61 -2.09 7.79 3.94
C GLY A 61 -0.63 7.38 4.09
N TYR A 62 -0.22 6.76 5.20
CA TYR A 62 1.15 6.24 5.37
C TYR A 62 1.20 4.71 5.26
N VAL A 63 2.38 4.16 4.96
CA VAL A 63 2.57 2.71 4.93
C VAL A 63 2.85 2.17 6.32
N TYR A 64 2.16 1.08 6.66
CA TYR A 64 2.31 0.34 7.91
C TYR A 64 2.73 -1.10 7.66
N GLU A 65 3.44 -1.67 8.63
CA GLU A 65 3.69 -3.10 8.73
C GLU A 65 3.00 -3.70 9.96
N THR A 66 2.56 -4.95 9.87
CA THR A 66 2.10 -5.73 11.02
C THR A 66 2.62 -7.16 10.94
N LYS A 67 3.03 -7.71 12.08
CA LYS A 67 3.47 -9.11 12.16
C LYS A 67 2.27 -10.02 11.93
N LEU A 68 2.43 -10.99 11.03
CA LEU A 68 1.44 -12.04 10.81
C LEU A 68 1.49 -13.03 11.98
N LYS A 69 0.31 -13.46 12.45
CA LYS A 69 0.21 -14.33 13.64
C LYS A 69 0.69 -15.77 13.38
N ASN A 70 0.65 -16.24 12.13
CA ASN A 70 1.02 -17.59 11.71
C ASN A 70 1.94 -17.56 10.47
N ALA A 71 3.04 -16.80 10.55
CA ALA A 71 4.03 -16.71 9.47
C ALA A 71 4.93 -17.95 9.40
#